data_AF-A0A7J3I0Q8-F1
#
_entry.id   AF-A0A7J3I0Q8-F1
#
_cell.length_a   1.000
_cell.length_b   1.000
_cell.length_c   1.000
_cell.angle_alpha   90.00
_cell.angle_beta   90.00
_cell.angle_gamma   90.00
#
_symmetry.space_group_name_H-M   'P 1'
#
loop_
_entity.id
_entity.type
_entity.pdbx_description
1 polymer ?
#
loop_
_entity_poly.entity_id
_entity_poly.type
_entity_poly.pdbx_seq_one_letter_code
_entity_poly.pdbx_strand_id
1 'polypeptide(L)'
;MSATRIITPDTYDEDGTPIETGLMDERLGTVEPGRRCKLCGNPVGECIGHFGHIELVRPVIHVGFVKILHKVLRATCWRCYRLLLPEDEIKFFLAEMEKHEAETGELSDEVAEEVFRRASRTVTCPHCGETQRKVRLEKPTAFYEETEVGSIRLTPIDVRERCERIPDTDCKLLGINPKYARPEWMVLTVLPVPPVCVRP
;
A
#
# COMPACT_ATOMS: atom_id res chain seq x y z
N MET A 1 5.04 14.77 -5.25
CA MET A 1 4.36 15.87 -4.52
C MET A 1 3.19 16.34 -5.36
N SER A 2 2.04 16.57 -4.75
CA SER A 2 0.82 16.95 -5.46
C SER A 2 0.69 18.47 -5.62
N ALA A 3 0.26 18.92 -6.80
CA ALA A 3 0.02 20.33 -7.12
C ALA A 3 -1.31 20.84 -6.58
N THR A 4 -2.37 20.03 -6.66
CA THR A 4 -3.70 20.40 -6.18
C THR A 4 -4.46 19.19 -5.64
N ARG A 5 -5.43 19.44 -4.76
CA ARG A 5 -6.39 18.44 -4.29
C ARG A 5 -7.61 18.50 -5.18
N ILE A 6 -8.04 17.34 -5.67
CA ILE A 6 -9.22 17.22 -6.52
C ILE A 6 -10.41 16.84 -5.65
N ILE A 7 -11.48 17.60 -5.78
CA ILE A 7 -12.69 17.50 -4.95
C ILE A 7 -13.90 17.23 -5.82
N THR A 8 -14.04 17.97 -6.92
CA THR A 8 -15.17 17.86 -7.84
C THR A 8 -14.88 16.85 -8.95
N PRO A 9 -15.87 16.03 -9.35
CA PRO A 9 -15.74 15.12 -10.48
C PRO A 9 -15.85 15.86 -11.83
N ASP A 10 -16.47 17.05 -11.83
CA ASP A 10 -16.75 17.82 -13.03
C ASP A 10 -15.47 18.42 -13.63
N THR A 11 -15.42 18.47 -14.96
CA THR A 11 -14.25 18.89 -15.72
C THR A 11 -14.33 20.34 -16.16
N TYR A 12 -15.47 20.72 -16.76
CA TYR A 12 -15.72 22.05 -17.30
C TYR A 12 -17.04 22.61 -16.78
N ASP A 13 -17.10 23.92 -16.61
CA ASP A 13 -18.34 24.64 -16.30
C ASP A 13 -19.24 24.80 -17.54
N GLU A 14 -20.41 25.43 -17.36
CA GLU A 14 -21.37 25.70 -18.44
C GLU A 14 -20.78 26.59 -19.56
N ASP A 15 -19.74 27.37 -19.24
CA ASP A 15 -19.04 28.27 -20.16
C ASP A 15 -17.87 27.58 -20.89
N GLY A 16 -17.60 26.30 -20.59
CA GLY A 16 -16.49 25.53 -21.18
C GLY A 16 -15.12 25.84 -20.59
N THR A 17 -15.06 26.48 -19.42
CA THR A 17 -13.83 26.75 -18.68
C THR A 17 -13.54 25.62 -17.69
N PRO A 18 -12.27 25.20 -17.51
CA PRO A 18 -11.92 24.19 -16.53
C PRO A 18 -12.30 24.60 -15.12
N ILE A 19 -12.96 23.71 -14.39
CA ILE A 19 -13.37 23.94 -13.01
C ILE A 19 -12.14 23.87 -12.09
N GLU A 20 -11.97 24.87 -11.22
CA GLU A 20 -10.93 24.83 -10.18
C GLU A 20 -11.20 23.68 -9.20
N THR A 21 -10.16 22.95 -8.80
CA THR A 21 -10.27 21.71 -8.00
C THR A 21 -10.97 20.53 -8.69
N GLY A 22 -11.29 20.66 -9.99
CA GLY A 22 -11.79 19.59 -10.85
C GLY A 22 -10.66 18.76 -11.48
N LEU A 23 -11.05 17.81 -12.34
CA LEU A 23 -10.11 16.89 -12.99
C LEU A 23 -9.24 17.54 -14.08
N MET A 24 -9.66 18.69 -14.60
CA MET A 24 -8.95 19.49 -15.62
C MET A 24 -8.37 20.79 -15.04
N ASP A 25 -8.18 20.87 -13.71
CA ASP A 25 -7.57 22.05 -13.06
C ASP A 25 -6.24 22.42 -13.75
N GLU A 26 -6.11 23.67 -14.16
CA GLU A 26 -4.96 24.19 -14.92
C GLU A 26 -3.63 24.12 -14.13
N ARG A 27 -3.69 23.87 -12.81
CA ARG A 27 -2.50 23.56 -11.98
C ARG A 27 -1.92 22.18 -12.29
N LEU A 28 -2.69 21.26 -12.88
CA LEU A 28 -2.27 19.92 -13.28
C LEU A 28 -1.59 19.89 -14.65
N GLY A 29 -1.65 21.00 -15.38
CA GLY A 29 -1.10 21.16 -16.72
C GLY A 29 -2.08 21.87 -17.65
N THR A 30 -1.64 22.07 -18.89
CA THR A 30 -2.46 22.67 -19.95
C THR A 30 -2.35 21.80 -21.21
N VAL A 31 -3.47 21.60 -21.90
CA VAL A 31 -3.54 20.92 -23.21
C VAL A 31 -4.06 21.85 -24.31
N GLU A 32 -4.68 22.97 -23.94
CA GLU A 32 -5.25 23.92 -24.89
C GLU A 32 -4.17 24.90 -25.43
N PRO A 33 -3.98 24.97 -26.75
CA PRO A 33 -3.09 25.97 -27.36
C PRO A 33 -3.49 27.38 -26.94
N GLY A 34 -2.52 28.15 -26.44
CA GLY A 34 -2.73 29.53 -25.98
C GLY A 34 -2.99 29.68 -24.48
N ARG A 35 -3.37 28.60 -23.77
CA ARG A 35 -3.43 28.60 -22.29
C ARG A 35 -2.08 28.20 -21.68
N ARG A 36 -1.75 28.83 -20.56
CA ARG A 36 -0.52 28.57 -19.78
C ARG A 36 -0.86 27.81 -18.51
N CYS A 37 0.00 26.89 -18.10
CA CYS A 37 -0.16 26.18 -16.84
C CYS A 37 -0.14 27.16 -15.66
N LYS A 38 -1.12 27.08 -14.75
CA LYS A 38 -1.18 27.93 -13.54
C LYS A 38 -0.04 27.63 -12.55
N LEU A 39 0.58 26.46 -12.62
CA LEU A 39 1.66 26.06 -11.70
C LEU A 39 3.05 26.44 -12.21
N CYS A 40 3.39 26.12 -13.45
CA CYS A 40 4.73 26.37 -14.01
C CYS A 40 4.80 27.55 -14.99
N GLY A 41 3.67 28.08 -15.48
CA GLY A 41 3.63 29.20 -16.43
C GLY A 41 3.99 28.84 -17.89
N ASN A 42 4.41 27.60 -18.13
CA ASN A 42 4.83 27.13 -19.45
C ASN A 42 3.61 26.88 -20.37
N PRO A 43 3.78 27.07 -21.70
CA PRO A 43 2.79 26.74 -22.70
C PRO A 43 2.69 25.22 -22.94
N VAL A 44 1.71 24.81 -23.74
CA VAL A 44 1.55 23.43 -24.24
C VAL A 44 2.82 23.03 -25.00
N GLY A 45 3.47 21.93 -24.59
CA GLY A 45 4.73 21.43 -25.16
C GLY A 45 5.95 21.57 -24.24
N GLU A 46 6.01 22.62 -23.42
CA GLU A 46 7.08 22.82 -22.42
C GLU A 46 6.63 22.42 -20.99
N CYS A 47 5.33 22.34 -20.76
CA CYS A 47 4.78 21.86 -19.50
C CYS A 47 4.87 20.32 -19.42
N ILE A 48 5.66 19.81 -18.46
CA ILE A 48 5.80 18.37 -18.19
C ILE A 48 4.57 17.75 -17.51
N GLY A 49 3.62 18.58 -17.06
CA GLY A 49 2.46 18.18 -16.29
C GLY A 49 2.74 18.01 -14.80
N HIS A 50 1.68 18.12 -13.99
CA HIS A 50 1.78 18.08 -12.54
C HIS A 50 0.73 17.14 -11.95
N PHE A 51 1.14 16.33 -10.98
CA PHE A 51 0.24 15.36 -10.34
C PHE A 51 -0.73 16.07 -9.40
N GLY A 52 -1.97 15.58 -9.36
CA GLY A 52 -2.95 15.88 -8.33
C GLY A 52 -3.05 14.75 -7.33
N HIS A 53 -3.94 14.91 -6.35
CA HIS A 53 -4.34 13.82 -5.48
C HIS A 53 -5.80 13.93 -5.07
N ILE A 54 -6.40 12.77 -4.80
CA ILE A 54 -7.71 12.64 -4.18
C ILE A 54 -7.50 11.99 -2.81
N GLU A 55 -7.97 12.66 -1.76
CA GLU A 55 -8.07 12.05 -0.43
C GLU A 55 -9.28 11.12 -0.38
N LEU A 56 -9.04 9.84 -0.10
CA LEU A 56 -10.10 8.85 -0.01
C LEU A 56 -10.76 8.93 1.37
N VAL A 57 -12.10 9.00 1.39
CA VAL A 57 -12.88 9.01 2.64
C VAL A 57 -12.69 7.71 3.43
N ARG A 58 -12.44 6.60 2.72
CA ARG A 58 -12.13 5.30 3.31
C ARG A 58 -10.95 4.66 2.60
N PRO A 59 -10.11 3.89 3.32
CA PRO A 59 -9.00 3.19 2.72
C PRO A 59 -9.47 2.16 1.68
N VAL A 60 -8.69 2.00 0.62
CA VAL A 60 -8.96 1.05 -0.47
C VAL A 60 -7.76 0.14 -0.66
N ILE A 61 -8.00 -1.17 -0.67
CA ILE A 61 -6.93 -2.16 -0.90
C ILE A 61 -6.50 -2.10 -2.36
N HIS A 62 -5.21 -1.93 -2.61
CA HIS A 62 -4.66 -1.93 -3.96
C HIS A 62 -4.66 -3.35 -4.55
N VAL A 63 -5.36 -3.55 -5.67
CA VAL A 63 -5.58 -4.88 -6.29
C VAL A 63 -4.26 -5.60 -6.62
N GLY A 64 -3.23 -4.85 -7.03
CA GLY A 64 -1.91 -5.42 -7.36
C GLY A 64 -1.18 -6.05 -6.16
N PHE A 65 -1.49 -5.64 -4.93
CA PHE A 65 -0.78 -6.07 -3.72
C PHE A 65 -1.60 -7.02 -2.84
N VAL A 66 -2.79 -7.43 -3.30
CA VAL A 66 -3.69 -8.32 -2.54
C VAL A 66 -3.01 -9.64 -2.14
N LYS A 67 -2.18 -10.21 -3.02
CA LYS A 67 -1.43 -11.44 -2.72
C LYS A 67 -0.38 -11.22 -1.62
N ILE A 68 0.30 -10.07 -1.64
CA ILE A 68 1.32 -9.73 -0.64
C ILE A 68 0.64 -9.47 0.71
N LEU A 69 -0.44 -8.69 0.73
CA LEU A 69 -1.26 -8.48 1.92
C LEU A 69 -1.79 -9.81 2.48
N HIS A 70 -2.21 -10.75 1.63
CA HIS A 70 -2.62 -12.07 2.08
C HIS A 70 -1.48 -12.85 2.76
N LYS A 71 -0.26 -12.77 2.20
CA LYS A 71 0.93 -13.37 2.83
C LYS A 71 1.22 -12.72 4.19
N VAL A 72 1.25 -11.39 4.25
CA VAL A 72 1.52 -10.63 5.49
C VAL A 72 0.49 -10.98 6.57
N LEU A 73 -0.81 -10.95 6.25
CA LEU A 73 -1.89 -11.27 7.20
C LEU A 73 -1.86 -12.71 7.72
N ARG A 74 -1.26 -13.65 6.97
CA ARG A 74 -1.09 -15.05 7.37
C ARG A 74 0.18 -15.30 8.18
N ALA A 75 1.18 -14.43 8.05
CA ALA A 75 2.47 -14.58 8.72
C ALA A 75 2.54 -13.80 10.05
N THR A 76 1.68 -12.81 10.24
CA THR A 76 1.61 -12.00 11.46
C THR A 76 0.46 -12.42 12.36
N CYS A 77 0.64 -12.22 13.66
CA CYS A 77 -0.39 -12.50 14.65
C CYS A 77 -1.50 -11.44 14.62
N TRP A 78 -2.76 -11.86 14.58
CA TRP A 78 -3.91 -10.94 14.56
C TRP A 78 -4.04 -10.05 15.82
N ARG A 79 -3.43 -10.45 16.95
CA ARG A 79 -3.53 -9.75 18.25
C ARG A 79 -2.28 -8.95 18.62
N CYS A 80 -1.08 -9.51 18.42
CA CYS A 80 0.18 -8.84 18.78
C CYS A 80 0.96 -8.27 17.59
N TYR A 81 0.51 -8.51 16.34
CA TYR A 81 1.08 -7.97 15.09
C TYR A 81 2.55 -8.36 14.81
N ARG A 82 3.15 -9.17 15.68
CA ARG A 82 4.48 -9.77 15.49
C ARG A 82 4.43 -10.96 14.54
N LEU A 83 5.56 -11.23 13.91
CA LEU A 83 5.77 -12.40 13.07
C LEU A 83 5.57 -13.70 13.88
N LEU A 84 4.98 -14.73 13.27
CA LEU A 84 4.70 -16.02 13.91
C LEU A 84 5.93 -16.94 13.95
N LEU A 85 7.04 -16.42 14.46
CA LEU A 85 8.29 -17.15 14.66
C LEU A 85 8.84 -16.93 16.07
N PRO A 86 9.55 -17.92 16.64
CA PRO A 86 10.29 -17.74 17.88
C PRO A 86 11.38 -16.66 17.74
N GLU A 87 11.72 -16.00 18.84
CA GLU A 87 12.74 -14.93 18.84
C GLU A 87 14.13 -15.42 18.40
N ASP A 88 14.47 -16.68 18.68
CA ASP A 88 15.74 -17.28 18.27
C ASP A 88 15.84 -17.43 16.74
N GLU A 89 14.75 -17.83 16.09
CA GLU A 89 14.69 -17.92 14.63
C GLU A 89 14.69 -16.54 13.98
N ILE A 90 13.99 -15.57 14.58
CA ILE A 90 13.98 -14.17 14.12
C ILE A 90 15.41 -13.62 14.08
N LYS A 91 16.21 -13.82 15.13
CA LYS A 91 17.61 -13.37 15.17
C LYS A 91 18.46 -14.06 14.11
N PHE A 92 18.27 -15.36 13.91
CA PHE A 92 18.98 -16.12 12.88
C PHE A 92 18.70 -15.58 11.48
N PHE A 93 17.42 -15.44 11.12
CA PHE A 93 17.03 -14.94 9.80
C PHE A 93 17.40 -13.48 9.58
N LEU A 94 17.32 -12.63 10.61
CA LEU A 94 17.77 -11.23 10.50
C LEU A 94 19.26 -11.17 10.14
N ALA A 95 20.11 -11.95 10.82
CA ALA A 95 21.54 -11.98 10.51
C ALA A 95 21.83 -12.54 9.11
N GLU A 96 21.01 -13.47 8.62
CA GLU A 96 21.11 -13.99 7.26
C GLU A 96 20.70 -12.94 6.22
N MET A 97 19.60 -12.23 6.46
CA MET A 97 19.12 -11.15 5.58
C MET A 97 20.09 -9.97 5.52
N GLU A 98 20.70 -9.58 6.64
CA GLU A 98 21.68 -8.49 6.67
C GLU A 98 22.94 -8.81 5.86
N LYS A 99 23.37 -10.08 5.83
CA LYS A 99 24.49 -10.52 4.97
C LYS A 99 24.13 -10.39 3.50
N HIS A 100 22.95 -10.87 3.11
CA HIS A 100 22.48 -10.76 1.73
C HIS A 100 22.31 -9.30 1.29
N GLU A 101 21.74 -8.45 2.16
CA GLU A 101 21.58 -7.01 1.92
C GLU A 101 22.96 -6.33 1.73
N ALA A 102 23.99 -6.75 2.48
CA ALA A 102 25.35 -6.23 2.32
C ALA A 102 26.05 -6.67 1.03
N GLU A 103 25.76 -7.88 0.54
CA GLU A 103 26.38 -8.44 -0.67
C GLU A 103 25.72 -7.98 -1.97
N THR A 104 24.38 -7.95 -2.01
CA THR A 104 23.60 -7.68 -3.22
C THR A 104 22.90 -6.32 -3.22
N GLY A 105 22.77 -5.67 -2.06
CA GLY A 105 22.01 -4.43 -1.91
C GLY A 105 20.49 -4.62 -1.90
N GLU A 106 20.01 -5.86 -2.00
CA GLU A 106 18.59 -6.20 -2.05
C GLU A 106 18.24 -7.26 -0.99
N LEU A 107 16.95 -7.34 -0.63
CA LEU A 107 16.45 -8.37 0.28
C LEU A 107 16.31 -9.69 -0.50
N SER A 108 16.79 -10.79 0.08
CA SER A 108 16.66 -12.12 -0.54
C SER A 108 15.23 -12.63 -0.47
N ASP A 109 14.59 -12.79 -1.65
CA ASP A 109 13.26 -13.38 -1.79
C ASP A 109 13.22 -14.84 -1.27
N GLU A 110 14.34 -15.57 -1.36
CA GLU A 110 14.42 -16.97 -0.93
C GLU A 110 14.27 -17.09 0.60
N VAL A 111 14.97 -16.22 1.33
CA VAL A 111 14.90 -16.17 2.80
C VAL A 111 13.51 -15.73 3.24
N ALA A 112 12.93 -14.73 2.58
CA ALA A 112 11.58 -14.26 2.88
C ALA A 112 10.51 -15.35 2.65
N GLU A 113 10.64 -16.15 1.59
CA GLU A 113 9.70 -17.25 1.32
C GLU A 113 9.86 -18.41 2.31
N GLU A 114 11.08 -18.69 2.78
CA GLU A 114 11.34 -19.65 3.88
C GLU A 114 10.69 -19.19 5.18
N VAL A 115 10.90 -17.93 5.57
CA VAL A 115 10.28 -17.29 6.74
C VAL A 115 8.76 -17.40 6.65
N PHE A 116 8.17 -17.07 5.49
CA PHE A 116 6.73 -17.17 5.27
C PHE A 116 6.22 -18.61 5.41
N ARG A 117 6.95 -19.59 4.87
CA ARG A 117 6.58 -21.01 4.95
C ARG A 117 6.55 -21.51 6.38
N ARG A 118 7.49 -21.08 7.21
CA ARG A 118 7.51 -21.41 8.64
C ARG A 118 6.41 -20.69 9.41
N ALA A 119 6.32 -19.36 9.26
CA ALA A 119 5.34 -18.54 9.96
C ALA A 119 3.89 -18.97 9.66
N SER A 120 3.58 -19.33 8.41
CA SER A 120 2.23 -19.74 8.00
C SER A 120 1.81 -21.14 8.48
N ARG A 121 2.74 -21.96 8.99
CA ARG A 121 2.44 -23.26 9.61
C ARG A 121 2.16 -23.15 11.11
N THR A 122 2.64 -22.08 11.73
CA THR A 122 2.49 -21.83 13.16
C THR A 122 1.02 -21.52 13.50
N VAL A 123 0.39 -22.37 14.30
CA VAL A 123 -1.02 -22.20 14.73
C VAL A 123 -1.13 -21.31 15.96
N THR A 124 -0.17 -21.41 16.89
CA THR A 124 -0.18 -20.67 18.17
C THR A 124 0.94 -19.65 18.17
N CYS A 125 0.61 -18.39 18.48
CA CYS A 125 1.60 -17.32 18.50
C CYS A 125 2.65 -17.53 19.62
N PRO A 126 3.95 -17.54 19.30
CA PRO A 126 5.02 -17.65 20.31
C PRO A 126 5.09 -16.47 21.29
N HIS A 127 4.59 -15.29 20.90
CA HIS A 127 4.72 -14.07 21.70
C HIS A 127 3.54 -13.83 22.66
N CYS A 128 2.31 -14.15 22.25
CA CYS A 128 1.11 -13.88 23.06
C CYS A 128 0.29 -15.12 23.41
N GLY A 129 0.65 -16.31 22.90
CA GLY A 129 -0.06 -17.57 23.17
C GLY A 129 -1.41 -17.71 22.47
N GLU A 130 -1.84 -16.73 21.68
CA GLU A 130 -3.13 -16.73 21.00
C GLU A 130 -3.12 -17.67 19.77
N THR A 131 -4.23 -18.37 19.55
CA THR A 131 -4.43 -19.19 18.35
C THR A 131 -4.73 -18.31 17.14
N GLN A 132 -4.06 -18.59 16.02
CA GLN A 132 -4.25 -17.87 14.78
C GLN A 132 -5.55 -18.26 14.08
N ARG A 133 -6.22 -17.24 13.56
CA ARG A 133 -7.40 -17.39 12.72
C ARG A 133 -6.97 -17.61 11.28
N LYS A 134 -7.65 -18.51 10.57
CA LYS A 134 -7.36 -18.72 9.16
C LYS A 134 -7.90 -17.55 8.35
N VAL A 135 -7.01 -16.89 7.61
CA VAL A 135 -7.38 -15.79 6.71
C VAL A 135 -7.62 -16.33 5.30
N ARG A 136 -8.87 -16.25 4.84
CA ARG A 136 -9.29 -16.60 3.48
C ARG A 136 -9.32 -15.34 2.61
N LEU A 137 -8.77 -15.45 1.40
CA LEU A 137 -8.88 -14.42 0.37
C LEU A 137 -10.03 -14.79 -0.59
N GLU A 138 -11.06 -13.96 -0.62
CA GLU A 138 -12.07 -13.95 -1.68
C GLU A 138 -11.67 -12.92 -2.73
N LYS A 139 -11.33 -13.42 -3.92
CA LYS A 139 -10.89 -12.55 -5.03
C LYS A 139 -12.06 -11.66 -5.47
N PRO A 140 -11.83 -10.37 -5.78
CA PRO A 140 -10.52 -9.78 -6.06
C PRO A 140 -9.80 -9.14 -4.86
N THR A 141 -10.49 -8.70 -3.80
CA THR A 141 -9.90 -7.85 -2.74
C THR A 141 -10.42 -8.12 -1.32
N ALA A 142 -11.32 -9.08 -1.12
CA ALA A 142 -11.98 -9.28 0.17
C ALA A 142 -11.25 -10.32 1.03
N PHE A 143 -10.99 -9.98 2.29
CA PHE A 143 -10.39 -10.88 3.27
C PHE A 143 -11.41 -11.31 4.33
N TYR A 144 -11.38 -12.57 4.71
CA TYR A 144 -12.23 -13.13 5.77
C TYR A 144 -11.39 -13.90 6.77
N GLU A 145 -11.69 -13.73 8.06
CA GLU A 145 -11.18 -14.56 9.14
C GLU A 145 -12.19 -15.63 9.50
N GLU A 146 -11.76 -16.89 9.51
CA GLU A 146 -12.57 -17.98 10.01
C GLU A 146 -12.42 -18.06 11.54
N THR A 147 -13.56 -17.98 12.22
CA THR A 147 -13.71 -18.22 13.66
C THR A 147 -14.59 -19.45 13.88
N GLU A 148 -14.63 -19.96 15.11
CA GLU A 148 -15.46 -21.12 15.46
C GLU A 148 -16.97 -20.89 15.19
N VAL A 149 -17.42 -19.63 15.22
CA VAL A 149 -18.84 -19.25 15.11
C VAL A 149 -19.21 -18.78 13.70
N GLY A 150 -18.23 -18.56 12.81
CA GLY A 150 -18.47 -18.10 11.44
C GLY A 150 -17.27 -17.35 10.83
N SER A 151 -17.51 -16.70 9.68
CA SER A 151 -16.50 -15.88 8.99
C SER A 151 -16.71 -14.38 9.24
N ILE A 152 -15.65 -13.69 9.69
CA ILE A 152 -15.65 -12.24 9.89
C ILE A 152 -14.96 -11.59 8.68
N ARG A 153 -15.61 -10.64 8.02
CA ARG A 153 -14.99 -9.87 6.93
C ARG A 153 -14.05 -8.82 7.51
N LEU A 154 -12.80 -8.81 7.07
CA LEU A 154 -11.85 -7.74 7.38
C LEU A 154 -12.11 -6.55 6.46
N THR A 155 -12.36 -5.39 7.05
CA THR A 155 -12.46 -4.15 6.29
C THR A 155 -11.06 -3.65 5.91
N PRO A 156 -10.92 -2.83 4.85
CA PRO A 156 -9.65 -2.19 4.52
C PRO A 156 -9.04 -1.40 5.68
N ILE A 157 -9.87 -0.87 6.58
CA ILE A 157 -9.44 -0.15 7.79
C ILE A 157 -8.73 -1.13 8.74
N ASP A 158 -9.36 -2.28 9.02
CA ASP A 158 -8.79 -3.31 9.91
C ASP A 158 -7.47 -3.86 9.34
N VAL A 159 -7.41 -4.09 8.02
CA VAL A 159 -6.19 -4.55 7.34
C VAL A 159 -5.08 -3.51 7.48
N ARG A 160 -5.37 -2.23 7.24
CA ARG A 160 -4.40 -1.15 7.35
C ARG A 160 -3.88 -1.02 8.78
N GLU A 161 -4.76 -1.02 9.77
CA GLU A 161 -4.38 -0.91 11.19
C GLU A 161 -3.45 -2.06 11.62
N ARG A 162 -3.72 -3.28 11.17
CA ARG A 162 -2.84 -4.43 11.40
C ARG A 162 -1.46 -4.22 10.79
N CYS A 163 -1.42 -3.81 9.53
CA CYS A 163 -0.18 -3.57 8.80
C CYS A 163 0.66 -2.45 9.44
N GLU A 164 0.02 -1.37 9.90
CA GLU A 164 0.67 -0.23 10.54
C GLU A 164 1.39 -0.62 11.85
N ARG A 165 0.84 -1.58 12.59
CA ARG A 165 1.40 -2.07 13.85
C ARG A 165 2.54 -3.08 13.69
N ILE A 166 2.87 -3.51 12.46
CA ILE A 166 3.99 -4.43 12.21
C ILE A 166 5.32 -3.65 12.38
N PRO A 167 6.26 -4.14 13.20
CA PRO A 167 7.55 -3.50 13.36
C PRO A 167 8.43 -3.66 12.11
N ASP A 168 9.32 -2.69 11.88
CA ASP A 168 10.20 -2.66 10.70
C ASP A 168 11.08 -3.90 10.57
N THR A 169 11.49 -4.49 11.70
CA THR A 169 12.27 -5.75 11.73
C THR A 169 11.50 -6.91 11.10
N ASP A 170 10.20 -7.01 11.41
CA ASP A 170 9.35 -8.08 10.93
C ASP A 170 8.98 -7.84 9.46
N CYS A 171 8.84 -6.58 9.04
CA CYS A 171 8.69 -6.20 7.63
C CYS A 171 9.89 -6.69 6.79
N LYS A 172 11.12 -6.45 7.24
CA LYS A 172 12.33 -6.92 6.55
C LYS A 172 12.30 -8.44 6.36
N LEU A 173 11.98 -9.19 7.41
CA LEU A 173 11.85 -10.66 7.37
C LEU A 173 10.81 -11.17 6.39
N LEU A 174 9.79 -10.36 6.07
CA LEU A 174 8.78 -10.66 5.06
C LEU A 174 9.21 -10.28 3.64
N GLY A 175 10.46 -9.85 3.43
CA GLY A 175 10.96 -9.35 2.15
C GLY A 175 10.47 -7.94 1.82
N ILE A 176 9.94 -7.22 2.79
CA ILE A 176 9.36 -5.89 2.60
C ILE A 176 10.32 -4.84 3.16
N ASN A 177 10.79 -3.94 2.31
CA ASN A 177 11.67 -2.86 2.76
C ASN A 177 10.85 -1.76 3.48
N PRO A 178 11.02 -1.56 4.79
CA PRO A 178 10.25 -0.59 5.56
C PRO A 178 10.53 0.88 5.18
N LYS A 179 11.64 1.16 4.49
CA LYS A 179 11.94 2.52 4.03
C LYS A 179 11.16 2.92 2.78
N TYR A 180 10.84 1.95 1.92
CA TYR A 180 10.30 2.22 0.58
C TYR A 180 8.92 1.61 0.33
N ALA A 181 8.53 0.57 1.07
CA ALA A 181 7.35 -0.23 0.73
C ALA A 181 6.62 -0.75 1.97
N ARG A 182 6.33 0.09 2.96
CA ARG A 182 5.62 -0.32 4.18
C ARG A 182 4.27 -1.01 3.85
N PRO A 183 3.89 -2.10 4.53
CA PRO A 183 2.69 -2.87 4.20
C PRO A 183 1.39 -2.05 4.23
N GLU A 184 1.28 -1.07 5.11
CA GLU A 184 0.11 -0.19 5.22
C GLU A 184 -0.10 0.68 3.98
N TRP A 185 0.94 0.94 3.17
CA TRP A 185 0.83 1.71 1.93
C TRP A 185 0.18 0.91 0.79
N MET A 186 0.09 -0.42 0.93
CA MET A 186 -0.69 -1.27 0.02
C MET A 186 -2.20 -1.02 0.17
N VAL A 187 -2.60 -0.35 1.25
CA VAL A 187 -3.97 0.14 1.47
C VAL A 187 -3.99 1.65 1.26
N LEU A 188 -4.50 2.06 0.11
CA LEU A 188 -4.51 3.46 -0.33
C LEU A 188 -5.42 4.31 0.54
N THR A 189 -4.90 5.42 1.05
CA THR A 189 -5.68 6.52 1.65
C THR A 189 -5.73 7.74 0.75
N VAL A 190 -4.77 7.84 -0.17
CA VAL A 190 -4.66 8.92 -1.16
C VAL A 190 -4.45 8.29 -2.52
N LEU A 191 -5.21 8.74 -3.51
CA LEU A 191 -5.06 8.32 -4.90
C LEU A 191 -4.38 9.43 -5.70
N PRO A 192 -3.18 9.20 -6.28
CA PRO A 192 -2.56 10.18 -7.16
C PRO A 192 -3.38 10.32 -8.44
N VAL A 193 -3.64 11.56 -8.84
CA VAL A 193 -4.30 11.87 -10.10
C VAL A 193 -3.26 12.27 -11.12
N PRO A 194 -3.22 11.58 -12.28
CA PRO A 194 -2.23 11.87 -13.29
C PRO A 194 -2.42 13.28 -13.88
N PRO A 195 -1.33 13.92 -14.34
CA PRO A 195 -1.37 15.21 -15.02
C PRO A 195 -2.36 15.25 -16.20
N VAL A 196 -2.72 16.46 -16.63
CA VAL A 196 -3.58 16.64 -17.81
C VAL A 196 -2.85 16.25 -19.10
N CYS A 197 -1.53 16.41 -19.18
CA CYS A 197 -0.75 16.06 -20.37
C CYS A 197 -0.79 14.56 -20.75
N VAL A 198 -1.12 13.68 -19.81
CA VAL A 198 -1.30 12.23 -20.06
C VAL A 198 -2.78 11.84 -20.21
N ARG A 199 -3.68 12.82 -20.14
CA ARG A 199 -5.14 12.70 -20.31
C ARG A 199 -5.65 13.79 -21.28
N PRO A 200 -5.19 13.80 -22.55
CA PRO A 200 -5.57 14.83 -23.52
C PRO A 200 -7.06 14.80 -23.86
#